data_AF-A0A7G8FXC0-F1
#
_entry.id   AF-A0A7G8FXC0-F1
#
_cell.length_a   1.000
_cell.length_b   1.000
_cell.length_c   1.000
_cell.angle_alpha   90.00
_cell.angle_beta   90.00
_cell.angle_gamma   90.00
#
_symmetry.space_group_name_H-M   'P 1'
#
loop_
_entity.id
_entity.type
_entity.pdbx_description
1 polymer ?
#
loop_
_entity_poly.entity_id
_entity_poly.type
_entity_poly.pdbx_seq_one_letter_code
_entity_poly.pdbx_strand_id
1 'polypeptide(L)'
;MTSFTHGTISKRTLFALLGTLRLFLAVAAITVITVEIIEVYMQKEVMHLALFAMFFLICNFQINLSRHTSVLKKEERISRLFILALFSLAAAFFELVDLGFDQVTQNLKSNPLLTAGYQSICILETAVGILAILLITYSIDRMLVTLRSTAHDYRTVNL
;
A
#
# COMPACT_ATOMS: atom_id res chain seq x y z
N MET A 1 29.72 29.80 -3.68
CA MET A 1 28.72 29.68 -2.60
C MET A 1 27.32 29.75 -3.22
N THR A 2 26.75 28.61 -3.57
CA THR A 2 25.39 28.51 -4.12
C THR A 2 24.41 28.36 -2.96
N SER A 3 23.65 29.42 -2.66
CA SER A 3 22.57 29.34 -1.68
C SER A 3 21.48 28.45 -2.26
N PHE A 4 21.28 27.26 -1.67
CA PHE A 4 20.11 26.44 -1.94
C PHE A 4 18.87 27.22 -1.54
N THR A 5 18.11 27.66 -2.54
CA THR A 5 16.78 28.24 -2.39
C THR A 5 15.87 27.21 -1.73
N HIS A 6 15.67 27.36 -0.42
CA HIS A 6 14.61 26.68 0.32
C HIS A 6 13.25 27.20 -0.20
N GLY A 7 12.77 26.63 -1.30
CA GLY A 7 11.45 26.93 -1.85
C GLY A 7 10.39 26.53 -0.83
N THR A 8 9.83 27.50 -0.12
CA THR A 8 8.83 27.22 0.91
C THR A 8 7.48 26.90 0.25
N ILE A 9 7.18 25.61 0.06
CA ILE A 9 5.87 25.15 -0.44
C ILE A 9 4.77 25.75 0.45
N SER A 10 3.82 26.49 -0.12
CA SER A 10 2.71 27.10 0.64
C SER A 10 1.83 26.04 1.33
N LYS A 11 1.29 26.34 2.51
CA LYS A 11 0.37 25.44 3.24
C LYS A 11 -0.79 24.98 2.35
N ARG A 12 -1.32 25.87 1.50
CA ARG A 12 -2.39 25.56 0.54
C ARG A 12 -1.93 24.54 -0.52
N THR A 13 -0.70 24.70 -1.04
CA THR A 13 -0.12 23.80 -2.03
C THR A 13 0.14 22.41 -1.45
N LEU A 14 0.67 22.32 -0.23
CA LEU A 14 0.86 21.04 0.46
C LEU A 14 -0.48 20.32 0.71
N PHE A 15 -1.50 21.06 1.16
CA PHE A 15 -2.85 20.51 1.34
C PHE A 15 -3.47 20.02 0.03
N ALA A 16 -3.37 20.82 -1.03
CA ALA A 16 -3.88 20.45 -2.35
C ALA A 16 -3.18 19.18 -2.85
N LEU A 17 -1.85 19.15 -2.80
CA LEU A 17 -1.05 17.99 -3.22
C LEU A 17 -1.42 16.72 -2.46
N LEU A 18 -1.53 16.79 -1.13
CA LEU A 18 -1.93 15.66 -0.30
C LEU A 18 -3.37 15.22 -0.55
N GLY A 19 -4.29 16.16 -0.75
CA GLY A 19 -5.68 15.85 -1.10
C GLY A 19 -5.77 15.13 -2.45
N THR A 20 -5.06 15.64 -3.46
CA THR A 20 -4.96 15.04 -4.79
C THR A 20 -4.34 13.64 -4.72
N LEU A 21 -3.26 13.45 -3.97
CA LEU A 21 -2.60 12.14 -3.83
C LEU A 21 -3.52 11.11 -3.17
N ARG A 22 -4.33 11.49 -2.18
CA ARG A 22 -5.32 10.62 -1.56
C ARG A 22 -6.45 10.25 -2.52
N LEU A 23 -6.91 11.19 -3.34
CA LEU A 23 -7.89 10.91 -4.39
C LEU A 23 -7.34 9.89 -5.39
N PHE A 24 -6.12 10.10 -5.88
CA PHE A 24 -5.46 9.13 -6.77
C PHE A 24 -5.28 7.76 -6.11
N LEU A 25 -4.93 7.72 -4.83
CA LEU A 25 -4.82 6.47 -4.08
C LEU A 25 -6.17 5.74 -4.00
N ALA A 26 -7.27 6.45 -3.73
CA ALA A 26 -8.60 5.87 -3.70
C ALA A 26 -9.03 5.34 -5.07
N VAL A 27 -8.80 6.11 -6.14
CA VAL A 27 -9.08 5.69 -7.52
C VAL A 27 -8.25 4.46 -7.89
N ALA A 28 -6.96 4.43 -7.54
CA ALA A 28 -6.09 3.30 -7.77
C ALA A 28 -6.59 2.05 -7.02
N ALA A 29 -6.93 2.17 -5.73
CA ALA A 29 -7.47 1.06 -4.94
C ALA A 29 -8.76 0.49 -5.55
N ILE A 30 -9.71 1.35 -5.93
CA ILE A 30 -10.96 0.93 -6.59
C ILE A 30 -10.66 0.23 -7.92
N THR A 31 -9.72 0.76 -8.70
CA THR A 31 -9.34 0.17 -9.99
C THR A 31 -8.74 -1.21 -9.79
N VAL A 32 -7.80 -1.40 -8.87
CA VAL A 32 -7.17 -2.71 -8.61
C VAL A 32 -8.21 -3.70 -8.07
N ILE A 33 -9.09 -3.31 -7.13
CA ILE A 33 -10.18 -4.17 -6.66
C ILE A 33 -11.11 -4.57 -7.81
N THR A 34 -11.40 -3.66 -8.74
CA THR A 34 -12.24 -3.96 -9.90
C THR A 34 -11.55 -4.95 -10.83
N VAL A 35 -10.24 -4.80 -11.04
CA VAL A 35 -9.43 -5.75 -11.81
C VAL A 35 -9.45 -7.11 -11.14
N GLU A 36 -9.20 -7.19 -9.84
CA GLU A 36 -9.25 -8.43 -9.03
C GLU A 36 -10.57 -9.18 -9.23
N ILE A 37 -11.70 -8.46 -9.15
CA ILE A 37 -13.03 -9.04 -9.38
C ILE A 37 -13.15 -9.54 -10.83
N ILE A 38 -12.70 -8.76 -11.81
CA ILE A 38 -12.73 -9.15 -13.23
C ILE A 38 -11.86 -10.39 -13.49
N GLU A 39 -10.75 -10.56 -12.78
CA GLU A 39 -9.85 -11.71 -12.96
C GLU A 39 -10.51 -13.03 -12.59
N VAL A 40 -11.29 -13.05 -11.52
CA VAL A 40 -12.13 -14.21 -11.18
C VAL A 40 -13.05 -14.59 -12.35
N TYR A 41 -13.57 -13.58 -13.07
CA TYR A 41 -14.48 -13.81 -14.20
C TYR A 41 -13.76 -14.12 -15.53
N MET A 42 -12.58 -13.54 -15.76
CA MET A 42 -11.88 -13.56 -17.05
C MET A 42 -10.65 -14.48 -17.07
N GLN A 43 -10.26 -15.04 -15.93
CA GLN A 43 -9.09 -15.92 -15.76
C GLN A 43 -7.82 -15.33 -16.39
N LYS A 44 -7.63 -14.01 -16.25
CA LYS A 44 -6.40 -13.33 -16.63
C LYS A 44 -5.46 -13.28 -15.43
N GLU A 45 -4.16 -13.37 -15.69
CA GLU A 45 -3.12 -13.22 -14.68
C GLU A 45 -2.73 -11.74 -14.55
N VAL A 46 -2.85 -11.18 -13.34
CA VAL A 46 -2.24 -9.90 -12.94
C VAL A 46 -0.83 -10.17 -12.43
N MET A 47 0.00 -9.13 -12.51
CA MET A 47 1.34 -9.17 -11.96
C MET A 47 1.34 -9.08 -10.42
N HIS A 48 0.76 -10.06 -9.72
CA HIS A 48 0.80 -10.17 -8.24
C HIS A 48 2.23 -10.10 -7.70
N LEU A 49 3.20 -10.65 -8.43
CA LEU A 49 4.63 -10.52 -8.11
C LEU A 49 5.11 -9.05 -8.11
N ALA A 50 4.60 -8.22 -9.02
CA ALA A 50 4.93 -6.80 -9.06
C ALA A 50 4.24 -6.03 -7.93
N LEU A 51 2.99 -6.38 -7.58
CA LEU A 51 2.27 -5.83 -6.43
C LEU A 51 3.00 -6.16 -5.12
N PHE A 52 3.40 -7.43 -4.93
CA PHE A 52 4.25 -7.88 -3.84
C PHE A 52 5.52 -7.00 -3.72
N ALA A 53 6.27 -6.86 -4.81
CA ALA A 53 7.51 -6.08 -4.82
C ALA A 53 7.25 -4.62 -4.46
N MET A 54 6.18 -4.01 -4.99
CA MET A 54 5.80 -2.63 -4.64
C MET A 54 5.41 -2.48 -3.17
N PHE A 55 4.59 -3.38 -2.63
CA PHE A 55 4.16 -3.32 -1.22
C PHE A 55 5.36 -3.52 -0.28
N PHE A 56 6.27 -4.42 -0.64
CA PHE A 56 7.51 -4.65 0.10
C PHE A 56 8.44 -3.43 0.06
N LEU A 57 8.59 -2.76 -1.09
CA LEU A 57 9.36 -1.52 -1.19
C LEU A 57 8.73 -0.38 -0.36
N ILE A 58 7.41 -0.27 -0.34
CA ILE A 58 6.70 0.72 0.48
C ILE A 58 6.90 0.43 1.97
N CYS A 59 6.84 -0.83 2.39
CA CYS A 59 7.17 -1.25 3.74
C CYS A 59 8.60 -0.82 4.12
N ASN A 60 9.59 -1.15 3.29
CA ASN A 60 10.98 -0.75 3.52
C ASN A 60 11.17 0.76 3.60
N PHE A 61 10.48 1.51 2.74
CA PHE A 61 10.48 2.97 2.80
C PHE A 61 9.92 3.47 4.14
N GLN A 62 8.82 2.91 4.63
CA GLN A 62 8.20 3.29 5.91
C GLN A 62 9.10 2.95 7.11
N ILE A 63 9.72 1.77 7.12
CA ILE A 63 10.70 1.37 8.16
C ILE A 63 11.90 2.31 8.15
N ASN A 64 12.42 2.63 6.97
CA ASN A 64 13.57 3.52 6.86
C ASN A 64 13.21 4.94 7.36
N LEU A 65 12.04 5.44 6.98
CA LEU A 65 11.51 6.71 7.47
C LEU A 65 11.35 6.71 9.00
N SER A 66 10.86 5.62 9.61
CA SER A 66 10.70 5.53 11.06
C SER A 66 12.04 5.53 11.81
N ARG A 67 13.12 5.03 11.18
CA ARG A 67 14.48 5.05 11.77
C ARG A 67 15.11 6.43 11.79
N HIS A 68 14.69 7.34 10.91
CA HIS A 68 15.15 8.73 10.90
C HIS A 68 14.42 9.58 11.97
N THR A 69 14.73 9.27 13.24
CA THR A 69 14.19 9.94 14.43
C THR A 69 14.42 11.45 14.46
N SER A 70 15.50 11.93 13.84
CA SER A 70 15.80 13.35 13.70
C SER A 70 14.66 14.12 13.02
N VAL A 71 13.99 13.52 12.02
CA VAL A 71 12.92 14.15 11.23
C VAL A 71 11.56 14.08 11.91
N LEU A 72 11.33 13.17 12.86
CA LEU A 72 9.99 12.96 13.42
C LEU A 72 9.78 13.56 14.80
N LYS A 73 10.86 13.88 15.54
CA LYS A 73 10.92 14.59 16.84
C LYS A 73 10.04 14.06 17.99
N LYS A 74 9.08 13.17 17.73
CA LYS A 74 8.13 12.57 18.68
C LYS A 74 8.12 11.05 18.49
N GLU A 75 8.42 10.31 19.55
CA GLU A 75 8.42 8.83 19.56
C GLU A 75 7.09 8.24 19.09
N GLU A 76 5.96 8.86 19.45
CA GLU A 76 4.63 8.42 19.03
C GLU A 76 4.46 8.35 17.50
N ARG A 77 5.07 9.28 16.76
CA ARG A 77 5.00 9.29 15.28
C ARG A 77 5.87 8.21 14.65
N ILE A 78 7.00 7.92 15.27
CA ILE A 78 7.91 6.84 14.85
C ILE A 78 7.23 5.49 15.04
N SER A 79 6.65 5.25 16.22
CA SER A 79 5.88 4.03 16.51
C SER A 79 4.69 3.88 15.57
N ARG A 80 3.98 4.97 15.27
CA ARG A 80 2.87 4.94 14.30
C ARG A 80 3.36 4.54 12.91
N LEU A 81 4.44 5.14 12.40
CA LEU A 81 5.00 4.78 11.08
C LEU A 81 5.49 3.33 11.02
N PHE A 82 6.08 2.83 12.12
CA PHE A 82 6.46 1.44 12.22
C PHE A 82 5.25 0.48 12.15
N ILE A 83 4.16 0.80 12.86
CA ILE A 83 2.92 0.03 12.77
C ILE A 83 2.33 0.06 11.35
N LEU A 84 2.38 1.20 10.67
CA LEU A 84 1.96 1.30 9.25
C LEU A 84 2.84 0.43 8.34
N ALA A 85 4.15 0.36 8.60
CA ALA A 85 5.02 -0.56 7.89
C ALA A 85 4.63 -2.03 8.08
N LEU A 86 4.19 -2.44 9.27
CA LEU A 86 3.68 -3.79 9.50
C LEU A 86 2.41 -4.09 8.68
N PHE A 87 1.53 -3.11 8.50
CA PHE A 87 0.38 -3.27 7.60
C PHE A 87 0.80 -3.41 6.13
N SER A 88 1.79 -2.65 5.68
CA SER A 88 2.37 -2.79 4.32
C SER A 88 3.07 -4.13 4.13
N LEU A 89 3.74 -4.63 5.16
CA LEU A 89 4.36 -5.95 5.17
C LEU A 89 3.31 -7.07 5.08
N ALA A 90 2.24 -6.96 5.86
CA ALA A 90 1.12 -7.90 5.80
C ALA A 90 0.46 -7.91 4.42
N ALA A 91 0.25 -6.73 3.81
CA ALA A 91 -0.25 -6.62 2.44
C ALA A 91 0.66 -7.34 1.43
N ALA A 92 1.99 -7.16 1.54
CA ALA A 92 2.93 -7.89 0.70
C ALA A 92 2.81 -9.41 0.91
N PHE A 93 2.74 -9.89 2.15
CA PHE A 93 2.55 -11.32 2.39
C PHE A 93 1.23 -11.85 1.82
N PHE A 94 0.16 -11.07 1.84
CA PHE A 94 -1.10 -11.46 1.22
C PHE A 94 -0.97 -11.60 -0.31
N GLU A 95 -0.31 -10.68 -1.01
CA GLU A 95 0.00 -10.86 -2.44
C GLU A 95 0.85 -12.10 -2.74
N LEU A 96 1.75 -12.47 -1.82
CA LEU A 96 2.53 -13.70 -1.97
C LEU A 96 1.66 -14.96 -1.79
N VAL A 97 0.71 -14.91 -0.85
CA VAL A 97 -0.27 -15.99 -0.64
C VAL A 97 -1.19 -16.08 -1.85
N ASP A 98 -1.59 -14.95 -2.41
CA ASP A 98 -2.42 -14.83 -3.61
C ASP A 98 -1.77 -15.54 -4.80
N LEU A 99 -0.50 -15.22 -5.07
CA LEU A 99 0.32 -15.92 -6.05
C LEU A 99 0.40 -17.45 -5.80
N GLY A 100 0.38 -17.86 -4.53
CA GLY A 100 0.32 -19.26 -4.14
C GLY A 100 -1.02 -19.91 -4.49
N PHE A 101 -2.14 -19.20 -4.29
CA PHE A 101 -3.46 -19.65 -4.70
C PHE A 101 -3.57 -19.75 -6.22
N ASP A 102 -3.08 -18.78 -6.97
CA ASP A 102 -2.99 -18.82 -8.44
C ASP A 102 -2.39 -20.13 -8.94
N GLN A 103 -1.22 -20.52 -8.40
CA GLN A 103 -0.54 -21.76 -8.77
C GLN A 103 -1.39 -23.00 -8.46
N VAL A 104 -2.08 -23.01 -7.32
CA VAL A 104 -2.97 -24.12 -6.94
C VAL A 104 -4.20 -24.15 -7.85
N THR A 105 -4.80 -23.00 -8.15
CA THR A 105 -5.97 -22.82 -9.02
C THR A 105 -5.67 -23.33 -10.44
N GLN A 106 -4.49 -23.04 -10.98
CA GLN A 106 -4.04 -23.56 -12.28
C GLN A 106 -3.95 -25.09 -12.32
N ASN A 107 -3.42 -25.70 -11.25
CA ASN A 107 -3.29 -27.16 -11.12
C ASN A 107 -4.65 -27.85 -10.91
N LEU A 108 -5.62 -27.18 -10.31
CA LEU A 108 -6.97 -27.72 -10.08
C LEU A 108 -7.86 -27.60 -11.32
N LYS A 109 -7.63 -26.59 -12.16
CA LYS A 109 -8.39 -26.37 -13.41
C LYS A 109 -8.35 -27.58 -14.35
N SER A 110 -7.29 -28.39 -14.30
CA SER A 110 -7.15 -29.58 -15.14
C SER A 110 -8.01 -30.77 -14.71
N ASN A 111 -8.67 -30.73 -13.54
CA ASN A 111 -9.45 -31.84 -12.99
C ASN A 111 -10.92 -31.46 -12.73
N PRO A 112 -11.88 -31.86 -13.59
CA PRO A 112 -13.29 -31.44 -13.49
C PRO A 112 -14.02 -31.96 -12.23
N LEU A 113 -13.50 -33.00 -11.58
CA LEU A 113 -14.04 -33.56 -10.33
C LEU A 113 -13.79 -32.68 -9.09
N LEU A 114 -12.90 -31.68 -9.19
CA LEU A 114 -12.51 -30.79 -8.09
C LEU A 114 -13.10 -29.38 -8.20
N THR A 115 -14.20 -29.23 -8.95
CA THR A 115 -14.88 -27.96 -9.23
C THR A 115 -15.29 -27.19 -7.95
N ALA A 116 -15.73 -27.89 -6.90
CA ALA A 116 -16.05 -27.26 -5.62
C ALA A 116 -14.81 -26.71 -4.88
N GLY A 117 -13.68 -27.42 -4.96
CA GLY A 117 -12.40 -26.97 -4.40
C GLY A 117 -11.85 -25.76 -5.16
N TYR A 118 -11.94 -25.80 -6.49
CA TYR A 118 -11.59 -24.67 -7.37
C TYR A 118 -12.34 -23.39 -7.01
N GLN A 119 -13.67 -23.45 -6.89
CA GLN A 119 -14.48 -22.28 -6.53
C GLN A 119 -14.14 -21.73 -5.14
N SER A 120 -13.88 -22.61 -4.18
CA SER A 120 -13.53 -22.19 -2.82
C SER A 120 -12.20 -21.44 -2.76
N ILE A 121 -11.21 -21.88 -3.54
CA ILE A 121 -9.90 -21.24 -3.62
C ILE A 121 -10.00 -19.89 -4.35
N CYS A 122 -10.73 -19.80 -5.46
CA CYS A 122 -10.94 -18.53 -6.16
C CYS A 122 -11.58 -17.47 -5.24
N ILE A 123 -12.52 -17.85 -4.38
CA ILE A 123 -13.14 -16.91 -3.42
C ILE A 123 -12.11 -16.45 -2.37
N LEU A 124 -11.25 -17.36 -1.90
CA LEU A 124 -10.20 -17.04 -0.92
C LEU A 124 -9.12 -16.14 -1.53
N GLU A 125 -8.70 -16.43 -2.75
CA GLU A 125 -7.79 -15.64 -3.59
C GLU A 125 -8.25 -14.18 -3.65
N THR A 126 -9.46 -13.93 -4.16
CA THR A 126 -10.05 -12.58 -4.22
C THR A 126 -10.14 -11.91 -2.86
N ALA A 127 -10.53 -12.64 -1.81
CA ALA A 127 -10.63 -12.08 -0.47
C ALA A 127 -9.27 -11.63 0.07
N VAL A 128 -8.21 -12.40 -0.21
CA VAL A 128 -6.83 -12.08 0.17
C VAL A 128 -6.31 -10.89 -0.62
N GLY A 129 -6.49 -10.84 -1.94
CA GLY A 129 -6.12 -9.70 -2.78
C GLY A 129 -6.81 -8.40 -2.35
N ILE A 130 -8.12 -8.43 -2.12
CA ILE A 130 -8.87 -7.26 -1.60
C ILE A 130 -8.32 -6.81 -0.24
N LEU A 131 -8.05 -7.75 0.68
CA LEU A 131 -7.47 -7.42 1.99
C LEU A 131 -6.08 -6.78 1.85
N ALA A 132 -5.24 -7.27 0.94
CA ALA A 132 -3.93 -6.70 0.66
C ALA A 132 -4.05 -5.23 0.20
N ILE A 133 -4.94 -4.97 -0.76
CA ILE A 133 -5.18 -3.62 -1.30
C ILE A 133 -5.70 -2.68 -0.22
N LEU A 134 -6.61 -3.14 0.64
CA LEU A 134 -7.14 -2.33 1.74
C LEU A 134 -6.06 -1.98 2.77
N LEU A 135 -5.21 -2.94 3.13
CA LEU A 135 -4.12 -2.76 4.08
C LEU A 135 -3.08 -1.76 3.57
N ILE A 136 -2.63 -1.91 2.32
CA ILE A 136 -1.64 -1.01 1.75
C ILE A 136 -2.22 0.40 1.56
N THR A 137 -3.48 0.51 1.12
CA THR A 137 -4.17 1.79 0.96
C THR A 137 -4.30 2.51 2.30
N TYR A 138 -4.73 1.80 3.34
CA TYR A 138 -4.79 2.34 4.70
C TYR A 138 -3.42 2.80 5.19
N SER A 139 -2.38 1.98 4.97
CA SER A 139 -1.02 2.27 5.38
C SER A 139 -0.48 3.55 4.73
N ILE A 140 -0.60 3.67 3.41
CA ILE A 140 -0.13 4.84 2.66
C ILE A 140 -0.94 6.08 3.06
N ASP A 141 -2.26 6.00 3.17
CA ASP A 141 -3.11 7.13 3.56
C ASP A 141 -2.68 7.71 4.92
N ARG A 142 -2.51 6.84 5.93
CA ARG A 142 -2.10 7.25 7.28
C ARG A 142 -0.65 7.74 7.32
N MET A 143 0.23 7.19 6.49
CA MET A 143 1.60 7.69 6.34
C MET A 143 1.59 9.12 5.79
N LEU A 144 0.80 9.40 4.75
CA LEU A 144 0.66 10.73 4.17
C LEU A 144 0.13 11.75 5.18
N VAL A 145 -0.87 11.37 5.98
CA VAL A 145 -1.39 12.21 7.07
C VAL A 145 -0.30 12.49 8.13
N THR A 146 0.49 11.49 8.49
CA THR A 146 1.58 11.62 9.46
C THR A 146 2.68 12.55 8.95
N LEU A 147 3.09 12.38 7.69
CA LEU A 147 4.08 13.25 7.03
C LEU A 147 3.61 14.70 6.94
N ARG A 148 2.32 14.93 6.65
CA ARG A 148 1.73 16.27 6.63
C ARG A 148 1.81 16.95 8.01
N SER A 149 1.51 16.22 9.09
CA SER A 149 1.63 16.76 10.44
C SER A 149 3.08 17.11 10.78
N THR A 150 4.04 16.28 10.40
CA THR A 150 5.47 16.52 10.62
C THR A 150 5.96 17.75 9.83
N ALA A 151 5.58 17.89 8.57
CA ALA A 151 5.93 19.05 7.75
C ALA A 151 5.39 20.37 8.33
N HIS A 152 4.20 20.33 8.96
CA HIS A 152 3.66 21.51 9.60
C HIS A 152 4.48 21.93 10.84
N ASP A 153 4.84 20.97 11.69
CA ASP A 153 5.60 21.23 12.93
C ASP A 153 7.03 21.74 12.64
N TYR A 154 7.67 21.23 11.59
CA TYR A 154 9.01 21.69 11.20
C TYR A 154 9.04 23.17 10.80
N ARG A 155 7.96 23.66 10.17
CA ARG A 155 7.88 25.06 9.74
C ARG A 155 7.58 26.03 10.88
N THR A 156 6.94 25.57 11.96
CA THR A 156 6.66 26.40 13.15
C THR A 156 7.85 26.59 14.07
N VAL A 157 8.90 25.75 13.96
CA VAL A 157 10.13 25.86 14.75
C VAL A 157 11.17 26.80 14.13
N ASN A 158 11.03 27.13 12.83
CA ASN A 158 11.93 28.04 12.09
C ASN A 158 11.35 29.47 11.93
N LEU A 159 10.37 29.84 12.75
CA LEU A 159 9.81 31.19 12.90
C LEU A 159 9.95 31.60 14.36
#